data_AF-A0A2A5F182-F1
#
_entry.id   AF-A0A2A5F182-F1
#
_cell.length_a   1.000
_cell.length_b   1.000
_cell.length_c   1.000
_cell.angle_alpha   90.00
_cell.angle_beta   90.00
_cell.angle_gamma   90.00
#
_symmetry.space_group_name_H-M   'P 1'
#
loop_
_entity.id
_entity.type
_entity.pdbx_description
1 polymer ?
#
loop_
_entity_poly.entity_id
_entity_poly.type
_entity_poly.pdbx_seq_one_letter_code
_entity_poly.pdbx_strand_id
1 'polypeptide(L)'
;MTPTEVRKLISLAEHGKTRDMAIYAQYCGKLDALQAQIDCVHTDKRKHDLSRGGDLNTFARWQRWAGAEIAKLQSQHYDAKAEKEAARLVALRSVAKVQALEILLKRALKEEVMTKRRRAEQNGQPPDA
;
A
#
# COMPACT_ATOMS: atom_id res chain seq x y z
N MET A 1 12.95 23.47 16.26
CA MET A 1 11.62 22.83 16.16
C MET A 1 11.29 22.24 17.53
N THR A 2 10.16 22.60 18.11
CA THR A 2 9.78 22.13 19.46
C THR A 2 9.23 20.70 19.40
N PRO A 3 9.34 19.90 20.48
CA PRO A 3 8.75 18.56 20.52
C PRO A 3 7.25 18.55 20.23
N THR A 4 6.53 19.61 20.61
CA THR A 4 5.11 19.80 20.34
C THR A 4 4.82 19.96 18.84
N GLU A 5 5.63 20.72 18.13
CA GLU A 5 5.52 20.85 16.66
C GLU A 5 5.79 19.52 15.95
N VAL A 6 6.82 18.77 16.40
CA VAL A 6 7.14 17.47 15.81
C VAL A 6 5.99 16.47 16.02
N ARG A 7 5.37 16.44 17.20
CA ARG A 7 4.19 15.59 17.46
C ARG A 7 3.01 15.91 16.54
N LYS A 8 2.75 17.19 16.27
CA LYS A 8 1.72 17.60 15.30
C LYS A 8 2.04 17.10 13.89
N LEU A 9 3.30 17.21 13.46
CA LEU A 9 3.71 16.68 12.16
C LEU A 9 3.61 15.16 12.07
N ILE A 10 3.94 14.42 13.15
CA ILE A 10 3.78 12.97 13.21
C ILE A 10 2.31 12.61 12.99
N SER A 11 1.38 13.22 13.72
CA SER A 11 -0.06 12.96 13.58
C SER A 11 -0.55 13.18 12.14
N LEU A 12 -0.14 14.28 11.49
CA LEU A 12 -0.47 14.54 10.09
C LEU A 12 0.15 13.51 9.14
N ALA A 13 1.40 13.11 9.39
CA ALA A 13 2.09 12.10 8.59
C ALA A 13 1.48 10.70 8.76
N GLU A 14 1.01 10.35 9.95
CA GLU A 14 0.32 9.08 10.22
C GLU A 14 -1.00 9.00 9.47
N HIS A 15 -1.77 10.09 9.41
CA HIS A 15 -2.98 10.13 8.60
C HIS A 15 -2.68 9.90 7.12
N GLY A 16 -1.63 10.56 6.60
CA GLY A 16 -1.13 10.33 5.24
C GLY A 16 -0.70 8.89 4.99
N LYS A 17 0.07 8.30 5.91
CA LYS A 17 0.49 6.89 5.89
C LYS A 17 -0.72 5.95 5.80
N THR A 18 -1.73 6.15 6.63
CA THR A 18 -2.94 5.31 6.65
C THR A 18 -3.68 5.39 5.32
N ARG A 19 -3.85 6.59 4.76
CA ARG A 19 -4.47 6.78 3.45
C ARG A 19 -3.68 6.08 2.34
N ASP A 20 -2.37 6.27 2.30
CA ASP A 20 -1.54 5.71 1.22
C ASP A 20 -1.44 4.17 1.32
N MET A 21 -1.44 3.62 2.54
CA MET A 21 -1.57 2.18 2.78
C MET A 21 -2.92 1.62 2.34
N ALA A 22 -4.02 2.37 2.56
CA ALA A 22 -5.34 1.98 2.10
C ALA A 22 -5.43 1.94 0.57
N ILE A 23 -4.83 2.93 -0.12
CA ILE A 23 -4.73 2.95 -1.58
C ILE A 23 -3.94 1.73 -2.07
N TYR A 24 -2.80 1.42 -1.46
CA TYR A 24 -2.03 0.22 -1.79
C TYR A 24 -2.86 -1.07 -1.62
N ALA A 25 -3.60 -1.20 -0.50
CA ALA A 25 -4.47 -2.34 -0.25
C ALA A 25 -5.59 -2.47 -1.29
N GLN A 26 -6.16 -1.35 -1.74
CA GLN A 26 -7.17 -1.33 -2.81
C GLN A 26 -6.60 -1.89 -4.12
N TYR A 27 -5.37 -1.51 -4.50
CA TYR A 27 -4.72 -2.05 -5.69
C TYR A 27 -4.36 -3.54 -5.57
N CYS A 28 -4.01 -4.02 -4.38
CA CYS A 28 -3.89 -5.45 -4.12
C CYS A 28 -5.22 -6.18 -4.40
N GLY A 29 -6.32 -5.68 -3.85
CA GLY A 29 -7.65 -6.27 -4.08
C GLY A 29 -8.08 -6.24 -5.55
N LYS A 30 -7.76 -5.17 -6.29
CA LYS A 30 -8.01 -5.09 -7.75
C LYS A 30 -7.23 -6.17 -8.51
N LEU A 31 -5.97 -6.41 -8.15
CA LEU A 31 -5.13 -7.43 -8.79
C LEU A 31 -5.66 -8.83 -8.51
N ASP A 32 -6.01 -9.12 -7.26
CA ASP A 32 -6.57 -10.41 -6.86
C ASP A 32 -7.93 -10.68 -7.55
N ALA A 33 -8.77 -9.65 -7.69
CA ALA A 33 -10.04 -9.75 -8.41
C ALA A 33 -9.85 -10.06 -9.91
N LEU A 34 -8.88 -9.41 -10.57
CA LEU A 34 -8.56 -9.69 -11.98
C LEU A 34 -8.02 -11.10 -12.16
N GLN A 35 -7.15 -11.56 -11.25
CA GLN A 35 -6.63 -12.93 -11.27
C GLN A 35 -7.76 -13.95 -11.09
N ALA A 36 -8.68 -13.72 -10.16
CA ALA A 36 -9.85 -14.58 -9.96
C ALA A 36 -10.76 -14.65 -11.21
N GLN A 37 -10.94 -13.54 -11.92
CA GLN A 37 -11.69 -13.52 -13.18
C GLN A 37 -11.00 -14.35 -14.27
N ILE A 38 -9.67 -14.22 -14.41
CA ILE A 38 -8.87 -15.02 -15.35
C ILE A 38 -9.02 -16.51 -15.04
N ASP A 39 -8.88 -16.90 -13.77
CA ASP A 39 -8.99 -18.29 -13.34
C ASP A 39 -10.39 -18.87 -13.54
N CYS A 40 -11.43 -18.05 -13.39
CA CYS A 40 -12.81 -18.42 -13.68
C CYS A 40 -12.97 -18.77 -15.17
N VAL A 41 -12.54 -17.89 -16.08
CA VAL A 41 -12.64 -18.12 -17.53
C VAL A 41 -11.82 -19.35 -17.95
N HIS A 42 -10.63 -19.55 -17.38
CA HIS A 42 -9.83 -20.76 -17.63
C HIS A 42 -10.52 -22.05 -17.15
N THR A 43 -11.21 -21.98 -16.02
CA THR A 43 -11.95 -23.11 -15.47
C THR A 43 -13.17 -23.45 -16.32
N ASP A 44 -13.91 -22.44 -16.77
CA ASP A 44 -15.03 -22.62 -17.69
C ASP A 44 -14.56 -23.20 -19.03
N LYS A 45 -13.43 -22.73 -19.56
CA LYS A 45 -12.74 -23.33 -20.74
C LYS A 45 -12.55 -24.83 -20.61
N ARG A 46 -11.92 -25.25 -19.51
CA ARG A 46 -11.66 -26.68 -19.23
C ARG A 46 -12.95 -27.50 -19.12
N LYS A 47 -13.99 -26.96 -18.46
CA LYS A 47 -15.28 -27.66 -18.30
C LYS A 47 -16.02 -27.84 -19.63
N HIS A 48 -16.05 -26.81 -20.47
CA HIS A 48 -16.71 -26.89 -21.78
C HIS A 48 -16.01 -27.85 -22.75
N ASP A 49 -14.68 -27.91 -22.72
CA ASP A 49 -13.89 -28.82 -23.57
C ASP A 49 -14.21 -30.32 -23.27
N LEU A 50 -14.61 -30.65 -22.03
CA LEU A 50 -14.89 -32.03 -21.57
C LEU A 50 -16.33 -32.53 -21.84
N SER A 51 -17.25 -31.65 -22.21
CA SER A 51 -18.71 -31.93 -22.20
C SER A 51 -19.32 -32.34 -23.56
N ARG A 52 -18.50 -32.70 -24.56
CA ARG A 52 -18.91 -32.59 -25.97
C ARG A 52 -19.92 -33.63 -26.48
N GLY A 53 -21.07 -33.09 -26.88
CA GLY A 53 -22.06 -33.64 -27.83
C GLY A 53 -22.85 -32.56 -28.61
N GLY A 54 -22.29 -31.35 -28.85
CA GLY A 54 -23.00 -30.19 -29.42
C GLY A 54 -22.33 -29.49 -30.61
N ASP A 55 -23.03 -28.51 -31.21
CA ASP A 55 -22.65 -27.77 -32.44
C ASP A 55 -21.24 -27.16 -32.38
N LEU A 56 -20.37 -27.61 -33.29
CA LEU A 56 -18.97 -27.19 -33.40
C LEU A 56 -18.81 -25.68 -33.63
N ASN A 57 -19.74 -25.03 -34.32
CA ASN A 57 -19.65 -23.60 -34.64
C ASN A 57 -19.84 -22.72 -33.41
N THR A 58 -20.82 -23.06 -32.57
CA THR A 58 -21.07 -22.32 -31.31
C THR A 58 -19.88 -22.45 -30.36
N PHE A 59 -19.30 -23.65 -30.27
CA PHE A 59 -18.10 -23.90 -29.49
C PHE A 59 -16.89 -23.11 -30.00
N ALA A 60 -16.63 -23.12 -31.31
CA ALA A 60 -15.51 -22.37 -31.89
C ALA A 60 -15.63 -20.86 -31.63
N ARG A 61 -16.84 -20.31 -31.72
CA ARG A 61 -17.12 -18.90 -31.43
C ARG A 61 -16.88 -18.57 -29.96
N TRP A 62 -17.31 -19.45 -29.06
CA TRP A 62 -17.08 -19.31 -27.63
C TRP A 62 -15.60 -19.41 -27.26
N GLN A 63 -14.84 -20.36 -27.82
CA GLN A 63 -13.40 -20.48 -27.57
C GLN A 63 -12.61 -19.24 -28.00
N ARG A 64 -12.98 -18.64 -29.14
CA ARG A 64 -12.39 -17.36 -29.60
C ARG A 64 -12.71 -16.22 -28.63
N TRP A 65 -13.96 -16.11 -28.19
CA TRP A 65 -14.35 -15.12 -27.19
C TRP A 65 -13.58 -15.29 -25.88
N ALA A 66 -13.48 -16.52 -25.35
CA ALA A 66 -12.76 -16.80 -24.12
C ALA A 66 -11.27 -16.43 -24.23
N GLY A 67 -10.63 -16.72 -25.38
CA GLY A 67 -9.25 -16.32 -25.63
C GLY A 67 -9.07 -14.79 -25.65
N ALA A 68 -9.98 -14.07 -26.31
CA ALA A 68 -9.95 -12.61 -26.33
C ALA A 68 -10.19 -11.99 -24.94
N GLU A 69 -11.11 -12.53 -24.15
CA GLU A 69 -11.39 -12.03 -22.81
C GLU A 69 -10.21 -12.31 -21.87
N ILE A 70 -9.57 -13.49 -21.94
CA ILE A 70 -8.35 -13.77 -21.18
C ILE A 70 -7.25 -12.77 -21.53
N ALA A 71 -6.99 -12.51 -22.81
CA ALA A 71 -5.96 -11.57 -23.24
C ALA A 71 -6.23 -10.14 -22.72
N LYS A 72 -7.49 -9.71 -22.77
CA LYS A 72 -7.93 -8.42 -22.22
C LYS A 72 -7.71 -8.35 -20.70
N LEU A 73 -8.13 -9.37 -19.96
CA LEU A 73 -7.95 -9.42 -18.50
C LEU A 73 -6.46 -9.48 -18.12
N GLN A 74 -5.63 -10.17 -18.89
CA GLN A 74 -4.18 -10.21 -18.70
C GLN A 74 -3.54 -8.83 -18.90
N SER A 75 -3.97 -8.08 -19.92
CA SER A 75 -3.52 -6.69 -20.12
C SER A 75 -3.90 -5.83 -18.91
N GLN A 76 -5.15 -5.89 -18.47
CA GLN A 76 -5.61 -5.14 -17.29
C GLN A 76 -4.86 -5.54 -16.02
N HIS A 77 -4.53 -6.82 -15.87
CA HIS A 77 -3.74 -7.33 -14.75
C HIS A 77 -2.31 -6.78 -14.77
N TYR A 78 -1.68 -6.67 -15.95
CA TYR A 78 -0.36 -6.05 -16.10
C TYR A 78 -0.39 -4.58 -15.70
N ASP A 79 -1.37 -3.82 -16.17
CA ASP A 79 -1.53 -2.39 -15.82
C ASP A 79 -1.77 -2.22 -14.31
N ALA A 80 -2.67 -3.03 -13.73
CA ALA A 80 -2.94 -3.02 -12.30
C ALA A 80 -1.71 -3.40 -11.46
N LYS A 81 -0.81 -4.26 -11.97
CA LYS A 81 0.45 -4.59 -11.32
C LYS A 81 1.41 -3.40 -11.28
N ALA A 82 1.47 -2.61 -12.35
CA ALA A 82 2.25 -1.38 -12.39
C ALA A 82 1.70 -0.33 -11.42
N GLU A 83 0.37 -0.14 -11.40
CA GLU A 83 -0.32 0.76 -10.46
C GLU A 83 -0.07 0.35 -8.99
N LYS A 84 -0.15 -0.95 -8.69
CA LYS A 84 0.15 -1.51 -7.37
C LYS A 84 1.57 -1.19 -6.93
N GLU A 85 2.57 -1.37 -7.79
CA GLU A 85 3.96 -1.10 -7.42
C GLU A 85 4.20 0.39 -7.19
N ALA A 86 3.59 1.26 -8.00
CA ALA A 86 3.62 2.70 -7.77
C ALA A 86 3.01 3.06 -6.41
N ALA A 87 1.85 2.49 -6.07
CA ALA A 87 1.20 2.69 -4.77
C ALA A 87 2.06 2.14 -3.61
N ARG A 88 2.72 1.01 -3.81
CA ARG A 88 3.66 0.42 -2.81
C ARG A 88 4.79 1.37 -2.49
N LEU A 89 5.40 1.98 -3.50
CA LEU A 89 6.50 2.94 -3.32
C LEU A 89 6.03 4.20 -2.57
N VAL A 90 4.83 4.69 -2.85
CA VAL A 90 4.25 5.83 -2.12
C VAL A 90 4.01 5.47 -0.66
N ALA A 91 3.38 4.32 -0.40
CA ALA A 91 3.12 3.84 0.96
C ALA A 91 4.42 3.67 1.76
N LEU A 92 5.46 3.09 1.16
CA LEU A 92 6.79 2.95 1.79
C LEU A 92 7.41 4.31 2.14
N ARG A 93 7.31 5.30 1.25
CA ARG A 93 7.79 6.66 1.53
C ARG A 93 7.05 7.30 2.70
N SER A 94 5.74 7.11 2.78
CA SER A 94 4.92 7.65 3.87
C SER A 94 5.24 6.98 5.22
N VAL A 95 5.52 5.67 5.23
CA VAL A 95 6.04 4.96 6.41
C VAL A 95 7.40 5.53 6.84
N ALA A 96 8.33 5.67 5.89
CA ALA A 96 9.67 6.22 6.17
C ALA A 96 9.60 7.66 6.71
N LYS A 97 8.66 8.47 6.22
CA LYS A 97 8.42 9.84 6.71
C LYS A 97 8.00 9.85 8.18
N VAL A 98 7.09 8.96 8.59
CA VAL A 98 6.69 8.84 10.00
C VAL A 98 7.89 8.45 10.87
N GLN A 99 8.66 7.44 10.46
CA GLN A 99 9.86 7.00 11.18
C GLN A 99 10.90 8.13 11.32
N ALA A 100 11.12 8.91 10.26
CA ALA A 100 12.04 10.05 10.30
C ALA A 100 11.58 11.11 11.31
N LEU A 101 10.28 11.40 11.36
CA LEU A 101 9.71 12.35 12.33
C LEU A 101 9.79 11.82 13.77
N GLU A 102 9.61 10.52 14.01
CA GLU A 102 9.81 9.90 15.32
C GLU A 102 11.25 10.00 15.80
N ILE A 103 12.23 9.81 14.90
CA ILE A 103 13.65 10.02 15.21
C ILE A 103 13.90 11.49 15.57
N LEU A 104 13.33 12.42 14.80
CA LEU A 104 13.43 13.85 15.10
C LEU A 104 12.80 14.19 16.46
N LEU A 105 11.66 13.58 16.82
CA LEU A 105 11.03 13.78 18.12
C LEU A 105 11.95 13.33 19.25
N LYS A 106 12.58 12.16 19.13
CA LYS A 106 13.54 11.64 20.12
C LYS A 106 14.71 12.61 20.32
N ARG A 107 15.23 13.18 19.23
CA ARG A 107 16.31 14.19 19.28
C ARG A 107 15.85 15.47 19.97
N ALA A 108 14.68 15.99 19.59
CA ALA A 108 14.11 17.21 20.18
C ALA A 108 13.84 17.06 21.68
N LEU A 109 13.32 15.91 22.12
CA LEU A 109 13.11 15.62 23.55
C LEU A 109 14.44 15.57 24.32
N LYS A 110 15.48 14.97 23.74
CA LYS A 110 16.82 14.94 24.36
C LYS A 110 17.41 16.34 24.51
N GLU A 111 17.30 17.18 23.48
CA GLU A 111 17.75 18.57 23.54
C GLU A 111 16.97 19.39 24.58
N GLU A 112 15.66 19.19 24.68
CA GLU A 112 14.82 19.86 25.69
C GLU A 112 15.24 19.47 27.12
N VAL A 113 15.53 18.20 27.38
CA VAL A 113 16.03 17.76 28.69
C VAL A 113 17.40 18.36 28.99
N MET A 114 18.33 18.35 28.03
CA MET A 114 19.66 18.92 28.21
C MET A 114 19.62 20.43 28.46
N THR A 115 18.74 21.16 27.77
CA THR A 115 18.57 22.60 28.00
C THR A 115 17.93 22.89 29.34
N LYS A 116 16.94 22.09 29.79
CA LYS A 116 16.39 22.20 31.15
C LYS A 116 17.44 21.93 32.24
N ARG A 117 18.26 20.89 32.07
CA ARG A 117 19.38 20.59 32.99
C ARG A 117 20.39 21.73 33.07
N ARG A 118 20.86 22.25 31.93
CA ARG A 118 21.75 23.41 31.90
C ARG A 118 21.17 24.63 32.61
N ARG A 119 19.86 24.88 32.46
CA ARG A 119 19.18 25.98 33.18
C ARG A 119 19.10 25.71 34.68
N ALA A 120 18.80 24.48 35.11
CA ALA A 120 18.77 24.12 36.53
C ALA A 120 20.15 24.29 37.19
N GLU A 121 21.22 23.86 36.50
CA GLU A 121 22.61 24.06 36.94
C GLU A 121 22.96 25.55 37.07
N GLN A 122 22.58 26.39 36.10
CA GLN A 122 22.79 27.84 36.15
C GLN A 122 22.02 28.51 37.29
N ASN A 123 20.86 27.97 37.66
CA ASN A 123 20.02 28.49 38.74
C ASN A 123 20.37 27.89 40.11
N GLY A 124 21.40 27.04 40.21
CA GLY A 124 21.83 26.41 41.46
C GLY A 124 20.86 25.37 42.01
N GLN A 125 19.93 24.86 41.19
CA GLN A 125 19.00 23.79 41.58
C GLN A 125 19.60 22.42 41.24
N PRO A 126 19.53 21.43 42.16
CA PRO A 126 20.01 20.09 41.88
C PRO A 126 19.21 19.45 40.73
N PRO A 127 19.84 18.67 39.85
CA PRO A 127 19.26 18.25 38.56
C PRO A 127 18.06 17.29 38.63
N ASP A 128 17.58 16.94 39.82
CA ASP A 128 16.52 15.94 40.06
C ASP A 128 15.41 16.41 41.03
N ALA A 129 15.27 17.72 41.29
CA ALA A 129 14.15 18.29 42.08
C ALA A 129 12.90 18.59 41.24
#